data_AF-A0A4Y8PQH8-F1
#
_entry.id   AF-A0A4Y8PQH8-F1
#
_cell.length_a   1.000
_cell.length_b   1.000
_cell.length_c   1.000
_cell.angle_alpha   90.00
_cell.angle_beta   90.00
_cell.angle_gamma   90.00
#
_symmetry.space_group_name_H-M   'P 1'
#
loop_
_entity.id
_entity.type
_entity.pdbx_description
1 polymer ?
#
loop_
_entity_poly.entity_id
_entity_poly.type
_entity_poly.pdbx_seq_one_letter_code
_entity_poly.pdbx_strand_id
1 'polypeptide(L)' 'MHRVLCGEQLSEGGKPYHYTPHLTIGQQMGDDELHDVLASLKQRKLDLTTRIDRVHLLYQTDNSAWTVHQTFLLRG' A
#
# COMPACT_ATOMS: atom_id res chain seq x y z
N MET A 1 7.49 12.30 4.61
CA MET A 1 7.12 10.89 4.86
C MET A 1 7.74 9.94 3.83
N HIS A 2 7.50 10.11 2.52
CA HIS A 2 8.12 9.29 1.45
C HIS A 2 9.65 9.10 1.61
N ARG A 3 10.42 10.18 1.81
CA ARG A 3 11.89 10.09 1.97
C ARG A 3 12.35 9.28 3.19
N VAL A 4 11.54 9.20 4.23
CA VAL A 4 11.87 8.46 5.46
C VAL A 4 11.53 6.98 5.32
N LEU A 5 10.42 6.65 4.65
CA LEU A 5 9.99 5.27 4.42
C LEU A 5 10.74 4.59 3.27
N CYS A 6 11.09 5.35 2.23
CA CYS A 6 11.78 4.86 1.03
C CYS A 6 13.28 5.13 1.08
N GLY A 7 13.80 5.58 2.24
CA GLY A 7 15.23 5.82 2.47
C GLY A 7 15.98 4.55 2.85
N GLU A 8 17.30 4.66 2.98
CA GLU A 8 18.18 3.49 3.19
C GLU A 8 17.97 2.77 4.52
N GLN A 9 17.43 3.44 5.55
CA GLN A 9 17.20 2.82 6.86
C GLN A 9 16.26 1.61 6.85
N LEU A 10 15.36 1.50 5.86
CA LEU A 10 14.50 0.32 5.66
C LEU A 10 14.90 -0.50 4.43
N SER A 11 15.97 -0.10 3.74
CA SER A 11 16.48 -0.86 2.60
C SER A 11 17.32 -2.04 3.11
N GLU A 12 16.87 -3.26 2.83
CA GLU A 12 17.75 -4.42 2.91
C GLU A 12 18.68 -4.43 1.71
N GLY A 13 19.99 -4.38 1.97
CA GLY A 13 21.01 -4.49 0.93
C GLY A 13 20.83 -5.77 0.10
N GLY A 14 20.80 -5.63 -1.23
CA GLY A 14 20.72 -6.76 -2.16
C GLY A 14 19.32 -7.08 -2.69
N LYS A 15 18.26 -6.37 -2.27
CA LYS A 15 16.93 -6.52 -2.89
C LYS A 15 16.77 -5.60 -4.11
N PRO A 16 16.27 -6.09 -5.26
CA PRO A 16 16.13 -5.29 -6.47
C PRO A 16 14.91 -4.34 -6.46
N TYR A 17 14.19 -4.26 -5.33
CA TYR A 17 12.91 -3.58 -5.25
C TYR A 17 12.99 -2.35 -4.36
N HIS A 18 12.52 -1.22 -4.89
CA HIS A 18 12.28 0.00 -4.11
C HIS A 18 10.86 -0.05 -3.53
N TYR A 19 10.74 0.27 -2.25
CA TYR A 19 9.45 0.41 -1.61
C TYR A 19 8.76 1.70 -2.10
N THR A 20 7.57 1.57 -2.69
CA THR A 20 6.71 2.70 -3.10
C THR A 20 5.41 2.62 -2.30
N PRO A 21 5.18 3.47 -1.29
CA PRO A 21 3.96 3.42 -0.49
C PRO A 21 2.75 3.85 -1.34
N HIS A 22 1.80 2.94 -1.51
CA HIS A 22 0.56 3.19 -2.24
C HIS A 22 -0.60 2.41 -1.60
N LEU A 23 -1.83 2.85 -1.88
CA LEU A 23 -3.05 2.10 -1.59
C LEU A 23 -3.58 1.55 -2.90
N THR A 24 -3.56 0.23 -3.05
CA THR A 24 -4.12 -0.43 -4.24
C THR A 24 -5.65 -0.31 -4.21
N ILE A 25 -6.23 0.24 -5.27
CA ILE A 25 -7.69 0.42 -5.44
C ILE A 25 -8.25 -0.33 -6.66
N GLY A 26 -7.40 -1.02 -7.40
CA GLY A 26 -7.75 -1.84 -8.57
C GLY A 26 -6.53 -2.66 -9.02
N GLN A 27 -6.78 -3.89 -9.50
CA GLN A 27 -5.75 -4.82 -9.97
C GLN A 27 -6.37 -5.83 -10.94
N GLN A 28 -5.55 -6.51 -11.74
CA GLN A 28 -5.98 -7.57 -12.67
C GLN A 28 -7.04 -7.11 -13.71
N MET A 29 -6.92 -5.87 -14.19
CA MET A 29 -7.81 -5.29 -15.19
C MET A 29 -7.18 -5.39 -16.59
N GLY A 30 -8.02 -5.49 -17.62
CA GLY A 30 -7.58 -5.34 -19.01
C GLY A 30 -7.20 -3.89 -19.33
N ASP A 31 -6.47 -3.66 -20.42
CA ASP A 31 -5.96 -2.34 -20.79
C ASP A 31 -7.07 -1.28 -20.94
N ASP A 32 -8.17 -1.63 -21.62
CA ASP A 32 -9.32 -0.72 -21.83
C ASP A 32 -10.01 -0.39 -20.50
N GLU A 33 -10.25 -1.40 -19.65
CA GLU A 33 -10.88 -1.24 -18.34
C GLU A 33 -10.02 -0.37 -17.42
N LEU A 34 -8.70 -0.64 -17.39
CA LEU A 34 -7.74 0.17 -16.64
C LEU A 34 -7.74 1.62 -17.14
N HIS A 35 -7.81 1.83 -18.45
CA HIS A 35 -7.85 3.17 -19.04
C HIS A 35 -9.09 3.95 -18.59
N ASP A 36 -10.26 3.31 -18.65
CA ASP A 36 -11.54 3.92 -18.27
C ASP A 36 -11.58 4.28 -16.78
N VAL A 37 -11.17 3.36 -15.91
CA VAL A 37 -11.10 3.60 -14.46
C VAL A 37 -10.12 4.73 -14.15
N LEU A 38 -8.93 4.70 -14.77
CA LEU A 38 -7.91 5.73 -14.55
C LEU A 38 -8.38 7.10 -15.03
N ALA A 39 -9.06 7.19 -16.18
CA ALA A 39 -9.60 8.44 -16.71
C ALA A 39 -10.65 9.05 -15.76
N SER A 40 -11.55 8.22 -15.23
CA SER A 40 -12.57 8.62 -14.24
C SER A 40 -11.94 9.11 -12.93
N LEU A 41 -10.91 8.43 -12.44
CA LEU A 41 -10.25 8.79 -11.18
C LEU A 41 -9.39 10.05 -11.30
N LYS A 42 -8.71 10.27 -12.43
CA LYS A 42 -7.85 11.44 -12.66
C LYS A 42 -8.59 12.78 -12.55
N GLN A 43 -9.89 12.80 -12.79
CA GLN A 43 -10.71 14.00 -12.66
C GLN A 43 -11.04 14.36 -11.20
N ARG A 44 -10.87 13.40 -10.28
CA ARG A 44 -11.20 13.58 -8.86
C ARG A 44 -9.95 14.07 -8.12
N LYS A 45 -10.08 15.19 -7.42
CA LYS A 45 -9.06 15.60 -6.45
C LYS A 45 -9.22 14.77 -5.19
N LEU A 46 -8.13 14.16 -4.73
CA LEU A 46 -8.05 13.47 -3.45
C LEU A 46 -6.95 14.13 -2.62
N ASP A 47 -7.35 14.81 -1.55
CA ASP A 47 -6.44 15.32 -0.52
C ASP A 47 -6.74 14.56 0.77
N LEU A 48 -5.99 13.48 0.98
CA LEU A 48 -6.15 12.60 2.14
C LEU A 48 -4.85 12.59 2.94
N THR A 49 -4.87 13.24 4.09
CA THR A 49 -3.82 13.12 5.10
C THR A 49 -4.33 12.25 6.23
N THR A 50 -3.59 11.21 6.59
CA THR A 50 -3.93 10.31 7.69
C THR A 50 -2.74 10.04 8.59
N ARG A 51 -3.01 9.82 9.88
CA ARG A 51 -2.03 9.35 10.86
C ARG A 51 -2.09 7.83 10.92
N ILE A 52 -0.97 7.18 10.68
CA ILE A 52 -0.83 5.74 10.92
C ILE A 52 -0.45 5.53 12.39
N ASP A 53 -1.35 4.93 13.16
CA ASP A 53 -1.17 4.67 14.60
C ASP A 53 -0.97 3.19 14.93
N ARG A 54 -1.06 2.31 13.92
CA ARG A 54 -0.92 0.86 14.07
C ARG A 54 -0.41 0.17 12.82
N VAL A 55 0.19 -0.99 13.02
CA VAL A 55 0.57 -1.94 11.97
C VAL A 55 0.02 -3.31 12.33
N HIS A 56 -0.46 -4.05 11.34
CA HIS A 56 -1.00 -5.40 11.51
C HIS A 56 -0.04 -6.44 10.91
N LEU A 57 0.26 -7.49 11.68
CA LEU A 57 0.82 -8.72 11.14
C LEU A 57 -0.35 -9.59 10.70
N LEU A 58 -0.33 -10.00 9.43
CA LEU A 58 -1.39 -10.75 8.77
C LEU A 58 -0.88 -12.12 8.36
N TYR A 59 -1.80 -13.08 8.23
CA TYR A 59 -1.56 -14.33 7.52
C TYR A 59 -2.67 -14.54 6.49
N GLN A 60 -2.33 -15.25 5.41
CA GLN A 60 -3.28 -15.59 4.36
C GLN A 60 -3.97 -16.91 4.67
N THR A 61 -5.29 -16.97 4.47
CA THR A 61 -6.10 -18.18 4.62
C THR A 61 -6.20 -18.94 3.29
N ASP A 62 -6.69 -20.18 3.33
CA ASP A 62 -6.77 -21.07 2.17
C ASP A 62 -7.60 -20.50 1.00
N ASN A 63 -8.54 -19.61 1.30
CA ASN A 63 -9.34 -18.88 0.30
C ASN A 63 -8.68 -17.56 -0.17
N SER A 64 -7.38 -17.39 0.06
CA SER A 64 -6.60 -16.19 -0.28
C SER A 64 -6.97 -14.90 0.46
N ALA A 65 -7.89 -14.93 1.42
CA ALA A 65 -8.20 -13.80 2.27
C ALA A 65 -7.11 -13.57 3.34
N TRP A 66 -7.07 -12.38 3.93
CA TRP A 66 -6.12 -12.05 4.99
C TRP A 66 -6.81 -11.98 6.35
N THR A 67 -6.19 -12.60 7.36
CA THR A 67 -6.64 -12.52 8.75
C THR A 67 -5.59 -11.86 9.63
N VAL A 68 -6.03 -11.05 10.58
CA VAL A 68 -5.15 -10.39 11.55
C VAL A 68 -4.62 -11.40 12.55
N HIS A 69 -3.30 -11.57 12.56
CA HIS A 69 -2.60 -12.31 13.62
C HIS A 69 -2.39 -11.44 14.85
N GLN A 70 -1.85 -10.24 14.65
CA GLN A 70 -1.49 -9.32 15.73
C GLN A 70 -1.55 -7.87 15.27
N THR A 71 -1.90 -6.99 16.19
CA THR A 71 -1.88 -5.53 16.01
C THR A 71 -0.79 -4.91 16.87
N PHE A 72 0.05 -4.06 16.29
CA PHE A 72 1.09 -3.29 16.96
C PHE A 72 0.67 -1.83 16.97
N LEU A 73 0.47 -1.26 18.16
CA LEU A 73 0.21 0.17 18.30
C LEU A 73 1.52 0.95 18.23
N LEU A 74 1.59 1.92 17.34
CA LEU A 74 2.73 2.82 17.20
C LEU A 74 2.55 3.99 18.18
N ARG A 75 3.18 3.87 19.34
CA ARG A 75 3.28 4.95 20.33
C ARG A 75 4.51 5.78 19.97
N GLY A 76 4.34 6.63 18.95
CA GLY A 76 5.27 7.74 18.68
C GLY A 76 5.14 8.82 19.71
#